data_AF-A0A7S0BYX3-F1
#
_entry.id   AF-A0A7S0BYX3-F1
#
_cell.length_a   1.000
_cell.length_b   1.000
_cell.length_c   1.000
_cell.angle_alpha   90.00
_cell.angle_beta   90.00
_cell.angle_gamma   90.00
#
_symmetry.space_group_name_H-M   'P 1'
#
loop_
_entity.id
_entity.type
_entity.pdbx_description
1 polymer ?
#
loop_
_entity_poly.entity_id
_entity_poly.type
_entity_poly.pdbx_seq_one_letter_code
_entity_poly.pdbx_strand_id
1 'polypeptide(L)'
;TEASIHVKSHQPNQHQGNGVLVTDAARNIIGKAPAAPRPAWLPTSGGGQARLPPLRWSISIGNWIKFFQACMDTDTWSYLAEVKGEENITMHDIVAHFVEPWTRGTGCSIAGLLDDNQAEIETMVSHSYDGSVKETFSSVQSLVSLFFLPKDARIFFCTLCLYHPQ
;
A
#
# COMPACT_ATOMS: atom_id res chain seq x y z
N THR A 1 31.37 -0.10 41.99
CA THR A 1 30.73 -1.14 41.16
C THR A 1 30.03 -0.43 40.02
N GLU A 2 30.76 -0.15 38.94
CA GLU A 2 30.22 0.54 37.76
C GLU A 2 29.78 -0.51 36.74
N ALA A 3 28.49 -0.50 36.41
CA ALA A 3 27.92 -1.35 35.38
C ALA A 3 28.00 -0.64 34.03
N SER A 4 28.91 -1.09 33.17
CA SER A 4 28.97 -0.68 31.76
C SER A 4 27.85 -1.35 30.98
N ILE A 5 26.93 -0.57 30.44
CA ILE A 5 25.87 -1.02 29.54
C ILE A 5 26.47 -1.10 28.13
N HIS A 6 26.77 -2.31 27.67
CA HIS A 6 27.15 -2.58 26.29
C HIS A 6 25.89 -2.54 25.40
N VAL A 7 25.71 -1.43 24.69
CA VAL A 7 24.75 -1.34 23.58
C VAL A 7 25.34 -2.11 22.41
N LYS A 8 24.77 -3.28 22.10
CA LYS A 8 25.14 -4.03 20.89
C LYS A 8 24.71 -3.23 19.66
N SER A 9 25.68 -2.71 18.91
CA SER A 9 25.45 -2.19 17.58
C SER A 9 24.94 -3.33 16.68
N HIS A 10 23.68 -3.28 16.29
CA HIS A 10 23.13 -4.15 15.26
C HIS A 10 23.80 -3.75 13.93
N GLN A 11 24.75 -4.55 13.47
CA GLN A 11 25.22 -4.43 12.09
C GLN A 11 24.12 -4.99 11.17
N PRO A 12 23.59 -4.20 10.23
CA PRO A 12 22.58 -4.70 9.30
C PRO A 12 23.20 -5.81 8.45
N ASN A 13 22.66 -7.01 8.61
CA ASN A 13 23.02 -8.18 7.83
C ASN A 13 22.73 -7.85 6.35
N GLN A 14 23.79 -7.72 5.55
CA GLN A 14 23.66 -7.47 4.12
C GLN A 14 23.14 -8.73 3.42
N HIS A 15 21.82 -8.93 3.43
CA HIS A 15 21.17 -9.92 2.60
C HIS A 15 21.30 -9.49 1.12
N GLN A 16 22.18 -10.17 0.38
CA GLN A 16 22.34 -10.08 -1.09
C GLN A 16 21.11 -10.62 -1.88
N GLY A 17 19.89 -10.45 -1.36
CA GLY A 17 18.64 -10.91 -2.01
C GLY A 17 18.06 -9.90 -2.99
N ASN A 18 17.13 -10.35 -3.86
CA ASN A 18 16.28 -9.57 -4.78
C ASN A 18 15.27 -8.64 -4.06
N GLY A 19 15.72 -7.89 -3.06
CA GLY A 19 14.88 -6.89 -2.40
C GLY A 19 14.57 -5.67 -3.28
N VAL A 20 13.59 -4.89 -2.84
CA VAL A 20 13.16 -3.64 -3.49
C VAL A 20 13.88 -2.48 -2.81
N LEU A 21 14.40 -1.53 -3.61
CA LEU A 21 15.12 -0.37 -3.09
C LEU A 21 14.19 0.50 -2.25
N VAL A 22 14.67 0.91 -1.07
CA VAL A 22 13.99 1.89 -0.22
C VAL A 22 14.67 3.24 -0.39
N THR A 23 13.89 4.29 -0.61
CA THR A 23 14.40 5.65 -0.78
C THR A 23 13.85 6.61 0.28
N ASP A 24 14.64 7.63 0.63
CA ASP A 24 14.19 8.78 1.43
C ASP A 24 13.37 9.78 0.58
N ALA A 25 12.93 10.88 1.19
CA ALA A 25 12.18 11.94 0.53
C ALA A 25 12.98 12.66 -0.59
N ALA A 26 14.32 12.63 -0.52
CA ALA A 26 15.21 13.18 -1.54
C ALA A 26 15.57 12.14 -2.63
N ARG A 27 14.94 10.95 -2.59
CA ARG A 27 15.17 9.81 -3.49
C ARG A 27 16.57 9.19 -3.38
N ASN A 28 17.27 9.39 -2.27
CA ASN A 28 18.50 8.65 -1.99
C ASN A 28 18.16 7.23 -1.55
N ILE A 29 18.94 6.25 -1.98
CA ILE A 29 18.78 4.85 -1.53
C ILE A 29 19.28 4.74 -0.08
N ILE A 30 18.38 4.32 0.81
CA ILE A 30 18.66 4.18 2.25
C ILE A 30 18.56 2.73 2.75
N GLY A 31 18.13 1.81 1.90
CA GLY A 31 18.00 0.41 2.26
C GLY A 31 17.47 -0.46 1.13
N LYS A 32 17.25 -1.73 1.45
CA LYS A 32 16.68 -2.71 0.52
C LYS A 32 15.73 -3.62 1.28
N ALA A 33 14.43 -3.42 1.11
CA ALA A 33 13.40 -4.19 1.78
C ALA A 33 13.24 -5.57 1.11
N PRO A 34 12.84 -6.62 1.84
CA PRO A 34 12.42 -7.88 1.22
C PRO A 34 11.22 -7.63 0.29
N ALA A 35 11.08 -8.44 -0.75
CA ALA A 35 9.93 -8.35 -1.65
C ALA A 35 8.64 -8.75 -0.91
N ALA A 36 7.58 -7.95 -1.03
CA ALA A 36 6.32 -8.21 -0.35
C ALA A 36 5.61 -9.43 -0.98
N PRO A 37 5.31 -10.48 -0.19
CA PRO A 37 4.58 -11.63 -0.71
C PRO A 37 3.18 -11.20 -1.15
N ARG A 38 2.82 -11.55 -2.39
CA ARG A 38 1.51 -11.23 -2.93
C ARG A 38 0.43 -12.06 -2.23
N PRO A 39 -0.61 -11.44 -1.63
CA PRO A 39 -1.62 -12.20 -0.90
C PRO A 39 -2.37 -13.19 -1.79
N ALA A 40 -2.58 -14.42 -1.28
CA ALA A 40 -3.26 -15.48 -2.04
C ALA A 40 -4.72 -15.15 -2.40
N TRP A 41 -5.36 -14.27 -1.63
CA TRP A 41 -6.73 -13.84 -1.87
C TRP A 41 -6.87 -12.75 -2.94
N LEU A 42 -5.77 -12.13 -3.39
CA LEU A 42 -5.82 -11.10 -4.42
C LEU A 42 -5.92 -11.78 -5.80
N PRO A 43 -6.95 -11.55 -6.63
CA PRO A 43 -7.07 -12.21 -7.93
C PRO A 43 -5.92 -11.86 -8.88
N THR A 44 -5.43 -12.82 -9.67
CA THR A 44 -4.32 -12.60 -10.63
C THR A 44 -4.78 -12.04 -11.99
N SER A 45 -6.09 -11.86 -12.16
CA SER A 45 -6.73 -11.32 -13.35
C SER A 45 -8.05 -10.68 -12.94
N GLY A 46 -8.50 -9.66 -13.68
CA GLY A 46 -9.81 -9.04 -13.52
C GLY A 46 -10.43 -8.70 -14.88
N GLY A 47 -11.60 -8.07 -14.88
CA GLY A 47 -12.35 -7.71 -16.10
C GLY A 47 -11.63 -6.74 -17.06
N GLY A 48 -10.52 -6.13 -16.63
CA GLY A 48 -9.71 -5.18 -17.39
C GLY A 48 -10.24 -3.76 -17.25
N GLN A 49 -9.53 -2.93 -16.49
CA GLN A 49 -9.96 -1.56 -16.13
C GLN A 49 -10.16 -0.64 -17.35
N ALA A 50 -9.37 -0.83 -18.41
CA ALA A 50 -9.48 -0.03 -19.64
C ALA A 50 -10.83 -0.17 -20.36
N ARG A 51 -11.62 -1.20 -20.03
CA ARG A 51 -12.95 -1.44 -20.62
C ARG A 51 -14.07 -0.71 -19.88
N LEU A 52 -13.77 -0.10 -18.74
CA LEU A 52 -14.75 0.54 -17.87
C LEU A 52 -14.59 2.07 -17.92
N PRO A 53 -15.70 2.84 -17.87
CA PRO A 53 -15.61 4.29 -17.76
C PRO A 53 -14.92 4.69 -16.44
N PRO A 54 -14.19 5.81 -16.39
CA PRO A 54 -13.49 6.25 -15.17
C PRO A 54 -14.38 6.36 -13.93
N LEU A 55 -15.65 6.73 -14.10
CA LEU A 55 -16.64 6.78 -13.01
C LEU A 55 -16.90 5.42 -12.34
N ARG A 56 -16.44 4.33 -12.93
CA ARG A 56 -16.54 2.97 -12.39
C ARG A 56 -15.21 2.46 -11.85
N TRP A 57 -14.13 3.25 -11.86
CA TRP A 57 -12.86 2.83 -11.26
C TRP A 57 -12.91 2.92 -9.74
N SER A 58 -13.84 2.21 -9.12
CA SER A 58 -14.09 2.23 -7.68
C SER A 58 -13.50 1.00 -7.00
N ILE A 59 -13.26 1.17 -5.71
CA ILE A 59 -12.97 0.11 -4.75
C ILE A 59 -13.95 0.25 -3.59
N SER A 60 -14.41 -0.86 -3.01
CA SER A 60 -15.16 -0.79 -1.76
C SER A 60 -14.25 -0.38 -0.60
N ILE A 61 -14.76 0.37 0.38
CA ILE A 61 -13.99 0.72 1.57
C ILE A 61 -13.44 -0.54 2.29
N GLY A 62 -14.21 -1.62 2.33
CA GLY A 62 -13.80 -2.90 2.91
C GLY A 62 -12.59 -3.50 2.21
N ASN A 63 -12.57 -3.50 0.88
CA ASN A 63 -11.42 -3.97 0.09
C ASN A 63 -10.22 -3.03 0.22
N TRP A 64 -10.45 -1.72 0.29
CA TRP A 64 -9.41 -0.72 0.56
C TRP A 64 -8.73 -0.99 1.91
N ILE A 65 -9.52 -1.20 2.98
CA ILE A 65 -9.01 -1.52 4.31
C ILE A 65 -8.22 -2.83 4.27
N LYS A 66 -8.80 -3.88 3.67
CA LYS A 66 -8.17 -5.19 3.55
C LYS A 66 -6.81 -5.12 2.83
N PHE A 67 -6.70 -4.32 1.78
CA PHE A 67 -5.44 -4.12 1.06
C PHE A 67 -4.37 -3.51 1.95
N PHE A 68 -4.66 -2.39 2.61
CA PHE A 68 -3.67 -1.71 3.44
C PHE A 68 -3.26 -2.53 4.66
N GLN A 69 -4.20 -3.24 5.30
CA GLN A 69 -3.88 -4.19 6.38
C GLN A 69 -2.90 -5.26 5.88
N ALA A 70 -3.15 -5.84 4.71
CA ALA A 70 -2.25 -6.84 4.17
C ALA A 70 -0.87 -6.31 3.78
N CYS A 71 -0.74 -5.02 3.43
CA CYS A 71 0.56 -4.40 3.28
C CYS A 71 1.27 -4.30 4.64
N MET A 72 0.56 -3.80 5.66
CA MET A 72 1.08 -3.60 7.02
C MET A 72 1.50 -4.91 7.72
N ASP A 73 0.85 -6.03 7.39
CA ASP A 73 1.12 -7.35 7.95
C ASP A 73 2.36 -8.04 7.31
N THR A 74 3.18 -7.33 6.54
CA THR A 74 4.37 -7.90 5.88
C THR A 74 5.70 -7.53 6.56
N ASP A 75 6.70 -8.40 6.39
CA ASP A 75 8.08 -8.09 6.74
C ASP A 75 8.62 -6.88 5.95
N THR A 76 8.11 -6.66 4.73
CA THR A 76 8.43 -5.48 3.91
C THR A 76 8.00 -4.20 4.61
N TRP A 77 6.77 -4.13 5.14
CA TRP A 77 6.31 -2.97 5.91
C TRP A 77 7.11 -2.78 7.18
N SER A 78 7.35 -3.85 7.93
CA SER A 78 8.15 -3.80 9.16
C SER A 78 9.54 -3.22 8.90
N TYR A 79 10.19 -3.64 7.81
CA TYR A 79 11.49 -3.09 7.39
C TYR A 79 11.40 -1.61 6.99
N LEU A 80 10.37 -1.21 6.23
CA LEU A 80 10.15 0.20 5.88
C LEU A 80 9.99 1.06 7.14
N ALA A 81 9.23 0.58 8.12
CA ALA A 81 8.99 1.26 9.38
C ALA A 81 10.28 1.39 10.22
N GLU A 82 11.13 0.35 10.23
CA GLU A 82 12.43 0.38 10.91
C GLU A 82 13.37 1.43 10.28
N VAL A 83 13.45 1.47 8.95
CA VAL A 83 14.42 2.31 8.23
C VAL A 83 13.97 3.77 8.11
N LYS A 84 12.67 4.01 7.89
CA LYS A 84 12.11 5.35 7.63
C LYS A 84 11.41 5.95 8.85
N GLY A 85 10.96 5.12 9.79
CA GLY A 85 9.91 5.47 10.74
C GLY A 85 8.53 5.23 10.13
N GLU A 86 7.64 4.62 10.90
CA GLU A 86 6.31 4.18 10.42
C GLU A 86 5.46 5.34 9.86
N GLU A 87 5.53 6.52 10.47
CA GLU A 87 4.78 7.71 10.03
C GLU A 87 5.37 8.35 8.76
N ASN A 88 6.54 7.92 8.31
CA ASN A 88 7.21 8.43 7.10
C ASN A 88 7.06 7.48 5.90
N ILE A 89 6.25 6.42 6.03
CA ILE A 89 5.90 5.55 4.91
C ILE A 89 4.84 6.27 4.08
N THR A 90 5.14 6.50 2.79
CA THR A 90 4.30 7.27 1.88
C THR A 90 3.71 6.40 0.78
N MET A 91 2.88 6.99 -0.09
CA MET A 91 2.25 6.25 -1.19
C MET A 91 3.24 5.91 -2.30
N HIS A 92 4.39 6.59 -2.36
CA HIS A 92 5.54 6.15 -3.14
C HIS A 92 5.99 4.75 -2.72
N ASP A 93 6.11 4.50 -1.41
CA ASP A 93 6.51 3.20 -0.90
C ASP A 93 5.44 2.14 -1.19
N ILE A 94 4.16 2.48 -1.01
CA ILE A 94 3.04 1.58 -1.32
C ILE A 94 3.06 1.14 -2.78
N VAL A 95 3.32 2.08 -3.70
CA VAL A 95 3.36 1.75 -5.13
C VAL A 95 4.54 0.86 -5.48
N ALA A 96 5.75 1.24 -5.06
CA ALA A 96 6.97 0.52 -5.40
C ALA A 96 7.03 -0.88 -4.79
N HIS A 97 6.57 -1.03 -3.54
CA HIS A 97 6.72 -2.28 -2.78
C HIS A 97 5.52 -3.21 -2.87
N PHE A 98 4.33 -2.70 -3.19
CA PHE A 98 3.09 -3.49 -3.14
C PHE A 98 2.26 -3.38 -4.43
N VAL A 99 1.84 -2.19 -4.84
CA VAL A 99 0.93 -2.04 -5.99
C VAL A 99 1.55 -2.57 -7.27
N GLU A 100 2.71 -2.04 -7.69
CA GLU A 100 3.34 -2.44 -8.95
C GLU A 100 3.75 -3.92 -8.98
N PRO A 101 4.35 -4.50 -7.91
CA PRO A 101 4.62 -5.93 -7.89
C PRO A 101 3.35 -6.79 -7.94
N TRP A 102 2.27 -6.40 -7.27
CA TRP A 102 1.08 -7.23 -7.14
C TRP A 102 0.11 -7.14 -8.32
N THR A 103 0.16 -6.05 -9.10
CA THR A 103 -0.64 -5.86 -10.32
C THR A 103 0.11 -6.21 -11.60
N ARG A 104 1.40 -6.55 -11.51
CA ARG A 104 2.26 -6.92 -12.64
C ARG A 104 1.63 -7.98 -13.54
N GLY A 105 1.50 -7.66 -14.82
CA GLY A 105 0.97 -8.57 -15.85
C GLY A 105 -0.53 -8.86 -15.75
N THR A 106 -1.25 -8.23 -14.83
CA THR A 106 -2.69 -8.49 -14.63
C THR A 106 -3.60 -7.65 -15.54
N GLY A 107 -3.07 -6.55 -16.10
CA GLY A 107 -3.86 -5.57 -16.86
C GLY A 107 -4.91 -4.81 -16.02
N CYS A 108 -4.80 -4.86 -14.69
CA CYS A 108 -5.76 -4.28 -13.75
C CYS A 108 -5.02 -3.48 -12.66
N SER A 109 -5.67 -2.45 -12.10
CA SER A 109 -5.27 -1.86 -10.82
C SER A 109 -5.68 -2.76 -9.65
N ILE A 110 -5.27 -2.42 -8.43
CA ILE A 110 -5.72 -3.11 -7.22
C ILE A 110 -7.25 -3.09 -7.10
N ALA A 111 -7.89 -1.95 -7.39
CA ALA A 111 -9.35 -1.84 -7.41
C ALA A 111 -9.99 -2.80 -8.43
N GLY A 112 -9.44 -2.84 -9.65
CA GLY A 112 -9.93 -3.73 -10.70
C GLY A 112 -9.72 -5.22 -10.41
N LEU A 113 -8.75 -5.57 -9.54
CA LEU A 113 -8.56 -6.95 -9.08
C LEU A 113 -9.49 -7.32 -7.92
N LEU A 114 -9.81 -6.38 -7.03
CA LEU A 114 -10.59 -6.66 -5.82
C LEU A 114 -12.10 -6.54 -6.03
N ASP A 115 -12.53 -5.73 -6.99
CA ASP A 115 -13.94 -5.42 -7.22
C ASP A 115 -14.29 -5.63 -8.71
N ASP A 116 -14.47 -6.89 -9.13
CA ASP A 116 -14.77 -7.23 -10.53
C ASP A 116 -16.02 -6.51 -11.10
N ASN A 117 -17.02 -6.24 -10.26
CA ASN A 117 -18.20 -5.47 -10.63
C ASN A 117 -18.09 -3.98 -10.22
N GLN A 118 -16.89 -3.41 -10.36
CA GLN A 118 -16.55 -1.99 -10.33
C GLN A 118 -17.78 -1.08 -10.53
N ALA A 119 -18.41 -0.69 -9.41
CA ALA A 119 -19.66 0.08 -9.39
C ALA A 119 -19.36 1.58 -9.51
N GLU A 120 -20.38 2.41 -9.69
CA GLU A 120 -20.19 3.85 -9.79
C GLU A 120 -19.61 4.41 -8.48
N ILE A 121 -18.67 5.36 -8.60
CA ILE A 121 -18.02 6.02 -7.47
C ILE A 121 -19.03 6.88 -6.73
N GLU A 122 -19.16 6.68 -5.42
CA GLU A 122 -19.99 7.51 -4.54
C GLU A 122 -19.19 8.70 -3.99
N THR A 123 -17.89 8.54 -3.76
CA THR A 123 -17.01 9.62 -3.29
C THR A 123 -15.56 9.45 -3.74
N MET A 124 -14.85 10.56 -3.85
CA MET A 124 -13.43 10.59 -4.18
C MET A 124 -12.61 10.91 -2.94
N VAL A 125 -11.63 10.05 -2.64
CA VAL A 125 -10.65 10.27 -1.58
C VAL A 125 -9.31 10.61 -2.22
N SER A 126 -8.96 11.90 -2.16
CA SER A 126 -7.64 12.39 -2.56
C SER A 126 -6.69 12.34 -1.38
N HIS A 127 -5.40 12.12 -1.65
CA HIS A 127 -4.35 12.10 -0.63
C HIS A 127 -3.07 12.72 -1.19
N SER A 128 -2.21 13.22 -0.30
CA SER A 128 -0.85 13.63 -0.68
C SER A 128 -0.01 12.38 -0.92
N TYR A 129 0.66 12.31 -2.06
CA TYR A 129 1.50 11.16 -2.40
C TYR A 129 2.71 11.01 -1.44
N ASP A 130 3.16 12.14 -0.89
CA ASP A 130 4.20 12.24 0.15
C ASP A 130 3.64 12.16 1.58
N GLY A 131 2.31 12.05 1.74
CA GLY A 131 1.66 11.96 3.05
C GLY A 131 1.81 10.58 3.69
N SER A 132 1.66 10.53 5.03
CA SER A 132 1.68 9.29 5.80
C SER A 132 0.54 8.36 5.38
N VAL A 133 0.91 7.14 5.01
CA VAL A 133 -0.05 6.06 4.73
C VAL A 133 -0.85 5.72 5.98
N LYS A 134 -0.19 5.71 7.15
CA LYS A 134 -0.82 5.34 8.42
C LYS A 134 -1.81 6.38 8.91
N GLU A 135 -1.51 7.66 8.74
CA GLU A 135 -2.47 8.75 9.01
C GLU A 135 -3.66 8.68 8.05
N THR A 136 -3.41 8.41 6.77
CA THR A 136 -4.46 8.23 5.76
C THR A 136 -5.38 7.05 6.13
N PHE A 137 -4.80 5.91 6.49
CA PHE A 137 -5.51 4.72 6.95
C PHE A 137 -6.36 4.99 8.19
N SER A 138 -5.76 5.61 9.21
CA SER A 138 -6.44 5.96 10.46
C SER A 138 -7.59 6.94 10.21
N SER A 139 -7.41 7.90 9.31
CA SER A 139 -8.43 8.88 8.94
C SER A 139 -9.63 8.21 8.26
N VAL A 140 -9.40 7.34 7.27
CA VAL A 140 -10.48 6.60 6.60
C VAL A 140 -11.20 5.66 7.56
N GLN A 141 -10.48 4.94 8.43
CA GLN A 141 -11.10 4.11 9.46
C GLN A 141 -11.94 4.93 10.46
N SER A 142 -11.47 6.13 10.82
CA SER A 142 -12.22 7.04 11.67
C SER A 142 -13.49 7.53 10.99
N LEU A 143 -13.45 7.85 9.70
CA LEU A 143 -14.65 8.21 8.93
C LEU A 143 -15.68 7.07 8.90
N VAL A 144 -15.23 5.83 8.67
CA VAL A 144 -16.08 4.65 8.72
C VAL A 144 -16.73 4.47 10.08
N SER A 145 -15.96 4.66 11.15
CA SER A 145 -16.43 4.42 12.52
C SER A 145 -17.34 5.52 13.04
N LEU A 146 -17.01 6.79 12.77
CA LEU A 146 -17.73 7.95 13.30
C LEU A 146 -19.01 8.26 12.50
N PHE A 147 -18.99 8.06 11.19
CA PHE A 147 -20.11 8.35 10.30
C PHE A 147 -20.86 7.10 9.84
N PHE A 148 -20.50 5.93 10.38
CA PHE A 148 -21.11 4.65 10.03
C PHE A 148 -21.13 4.38 8.51
N LEU A 149 -20.05 4.78 7.81
CA LEU A 149 -19.97 4.56 6.37
C LEU A 149 -19.97 3.05 6.10
N PRO A 150 -20.85 2.56 5.21
CA PRO A 150 -20.96 1.14 4.97
C PRO A 150 -19.70 0.67 4.23
N LYS A 151 -19.19 -0.53 4.59
CA LYS A 151 -17.91 -1.03 4.04
C LYS A 151 -17.97 -1.31 2.54
N ASP A 152 -19.15 -1.50 1.99
CA ASP A 152 -19.40 -1.67 0.55
C ASP A 152 -19.52 -0.35 -0.23
N ALA A 153 -19.52 0.80 0.46
CA ALA A 153 -19.49 2.12 -0.19
C ALA A 153 -18.31 2.23 -1.17
N ARG A 154 -18.57 2.84 -2.32
CA ARG A 154 -17.66 2.89 -3.46
C ARG A 154 -16.87 4.18 -3.47
N ILE A 155 -15.56 4.04 -3.31
CA ILE A 155 -14.65 5.18 -3.35
C ILE A 155 -13.73 5.11 -4.56
N PHE A 156 -13.34 6.29 -5.05
CA PHE A 156 -12.15 6.42 -5.87
C PHE A 156 -10.98 6.79 -4.99
N PHE A 157 -9.94 5.96 -4.98
CA PHE A 157 -8.68 6.23 -4.30
C PHE A 157 -7.54 6.12 -5.31
N CYS A 158 -6.97 7.26 -5.72
CA CYS A 158 -6.13 7.35 -6.92
C CYS A 158 -5.00 6.30 -6.98
N THR A 159 -4.29 6.02 -5.87
CA THR A 159 -3.21 5.02 -5.85
C THR A 159 -3.65 3.61 -6.19
N LEU A 160 -4.86 3.21 -5.78
CA LEU A 160 -5.39 1.86 -5.98
C LEU A 160 -6.30 1.74 -7.20
N CYS A 161 -6.90 2.85 -7.62
CA CYS A 161 -7.86 2.91 -8.73
C CYS A 161 -7.22 3.26 -10.06
N LEU A 162 -6.01 3.83 -10.10
CA LEU A 162 -5.30 4.08 -11.35
C LEU A 162 -4.53 2.83 -11.78
N TYR A 163 -4.59 2.55 -13.08
CA TYR A 163 -3.70 1.56 -13.68
C TYR A 163 -2.30 2.15 -13.74
N HIS A 164 -1.32 1.41 -13.22
CA HIS A 164 0.10 1.73 -13.33
C HIS A 164 0.66 0.89 -14.47
N PRO A 165 0.81 1.47 -15.69
CA PRO A 165 1.39 0.74 -16.80
C PRO A 165 2.83 0.33 -16.49
N GLN A 166 3.16 -0.91 -16.83
CA GLN A 166 4.55 -1.38 -16.91
C GLN A 166 5.07 -1.21 -18.33
#